data_AF-A0A455B2J8-F1
#
_entry.id   AF-A0A455B2J8-F1
#
_cell.length_a   1.000
_cell.length_b   1.000
_cell.length_c   1.000
_cell.angle_alpha   90.00
_cell.angle_beta   90.00
_cell.angle_gamma   90.00
#
_symmetry.space_group_name_H-M   'P 1'
#
loop_
_entity.id
_entity.type
_entity.pdbx_description
1 polymer ?
#
loop_
_entity_poly.entity_id
_entity_poly.type
_entity_poly.pdbx_seq_one_letter_code
_entity_poly.pdbx_strand_id
1 'polypeptide(L)'
;ALKAFVQQLRWGPRPPRLLARARARQAPRNRCLVTQVYHAYYKPLEFVVPERDASQCYIKMVCLREPPQLVLGLHFLGPNAGEVTQGFALGIKCGASYQQVMRTVGIHPTCAEEVAKLRISKRSGLDPTVTGC
;
A
#
# COMPACT_ATOMS: atom_id res chain seq x y z
N ALA A 1 3.36 3.92 14.73
CA ALA A 1 2.53 4.00 13.50
C ALA A 1 2.01 2.64 12.99
N LEU A 2 2.85 1.58 12.91
CA LEU A 2 2.53 0.29 12.28
C LEU A 2 1.33 -0.49 12.88
N LYS A 3 1.04 -0.35 14.18
CA LYS A 3 -0.14 -0.96 14.82
C LYS A 3 -1.43 -0.15 14.65
N ALA A 4 -1.34 1.16 14.40
CA ALA A 4 -2.50 2.04 14.42
C ALA A 4 -3.43 1.84 13.20
N PHE A 5 -2.86 1.59 12.01
CA PHE A 5 -3.64 1.57 10.79
C PHE A 5 -4.55 0.35 10.63
N VAL A 6 -4.06 -0.84 11.02
CA VAL A 6 -4.87 -2.07 11.05
C VAL A 6 -5.96 -2.00 12.13
N GLN A 7 -5.74 -1.20 13.19
CA GLN A 7 -6.72 -0.98 14.26
C GLN A 7 -7.79 0.05 13.87
N GLN A 8 -7.45 1.13 13.15
CA GLN A 8 -8.43 2.16 12.75
C GLN A 8 -9.50 1.63 11.78
N LEU A 9 -9.13 0.70 10.88
CA LEU A 9 -10.10 0.07 9.97
C LEU A 9 -11.14 -0.82 10.69
N ARG A 10 -10.86 -1.22 11.95
CA ARG A 10 -11.74 -2.04 12.80
C ARG A 10 -12.72 -1.22 13.67
N TRP A 11 -12.57 0.11 13.78
CA TRP A 11 -13.28 0.95 14.76
C TRP A 11 -14.15 2.08 14.17
N GLY A 12 -14.59 1.98 12.91
CA GLY A 12 -15.63 2.86 12.37
C GLY A 12 -17.04 2.32 12.65
N PRO A 13 -18.08 3.18 12.82
CA PRO A 13 -19.46 2.75 12.97
C PRO A 13 -19.87 1.81 11.82
N ARG A 14 -20.58 0.72 12.15
CA ARG A 14 -21.00 -0.29 11.18
C ARG A 14 -21.90 0.38 10.13
N PRO A 15 -21.64 0.23 8.82
CA PRO A 15 -22.55 0.74 7.81
C PRO A 15 -23.92 0.03 7.90
N PRO A 16 -25.01 0.68 7.47
CA PRO A 16 -26.35 0.11 7.49
C PRO A 16 -26.42 -1.24 6.77
N ARG A 17 -27.26 -2.15 7.27
CA ARG A 17 -27.31 -3.59 6.95
C ARG A 17 -27.39 -3.93 5.45
N LEU A 18 -27.85 -3.01 4.59
CA LEU A 18 -27.88 -3.20 3.14
C LEU A 18 -26.48 -3.15 2.48
N LEU A 19 -25.58 -2.27 2.95
CA LEU A 19 -24.21 -2.15 2.41
C LEU A 19 -23.28 -3.27 2.90
N ALA A 20 -23.62 -3.88 4.04
CA ALA A 20 -22.87 -5.00 4.60
C ALA A 20 -22.96 -6.28 3.76
N ARG A 21 -24.06 -6.48 3.01
CA ARG A 21 -24.24 -7.69 2.18
C ARG A 21 -23.30 -7.75 0.97
N ALA A 22 -22.87 -6.61 0.42
CA ALA A 22 -21.91 -6.59 -0.69
C ALA A 22 -20.45 -6.83 -0.24
N ARG A 23 -20.11 -6.46 1.01
CA ARG A 23 -18.74 -6.59 1.56
C ARG A 23 -18.53 -7.80 2.45
N ALA A 24 -19.59 -8.47 2.87
CA ALA A 24 -19.55 -9.70 3.65
C ALA A 24 -19.91 -10.92 2.80
N ARG A 25 -19.11 -11.22 1.77
CA ARG A 25 -18.70 -12.62 1.68
C ARG A 25 -17.85 -12.86 2.92
N GLN A 26 -18.48 -13.47 3.94
CA GLN A 26 -17.80 -13.99 5.13
C GLN A 26 -16.62 -14.83 4.66
N ALA A 27 -15.43 -14.22 4.59
CA ALA A 27 -14.21 -14.97 4.52
C ALA A 27 -14.10 -15.69 5.86
N PRO A 28 -14.16 -17.03 5.91
CA PRO A 28 -13.98 -17.77 7.14
C PRO A 28 -12.65 -17.36 7.77
N ARG A 29 -12.65 -17.16 9.10
CA ARG A 29 -11.50 -16.67 9.90
C ARG A 29 -10.20 -17.49 9.69
N ASN A 30 -10.27 -18.64 9.02
CA ASN A 30 -9.15 -19.57 8.79
C ASN A 30 -8.84 -19.83 7.29
N ARG A 31 -9.28 -18.99 6.35
CA ARG A 31 -8.72 -19.07 4.97
C ARG A 31 -7.39 -18.35 4.92
N CYS A 32 -6.31 -19.09 4.62
CA CYS A 32 -5.07 -18.50 4.13
C CYS A 32 -5.36 -17.82 2.79
N LEU A 33 -5.67 -16.51 2.83
CA LEU A 33 -5.83 -15.73 1.62
C LEU A 33 -4.52 -15.77 0.84
N VAL A 34 -4.58 -16.16 -0.43
CA VAL A 34 -3.41 -16.13 -1.30
C VAL A 34 -3.10 -14.66 -1.60
N THR A 35 -2.03 -14.15 -1.00
CA THR A 35 -1.63 -12.74 -1.11
C THR A 35 -0.45 -12.56 -2.05
N GLN A 36 -0.36 -11.38 -2.64
CA GLN A 36 0.77 -10.90 -3.40
C GLN A 36 1.33 -9.67 -2.69
N VAL A 37 2.66 -9.62 -2.55
CA VAL A 37 3.34 -8.50 -1.90
C VAL A 37 4.17 -7.77 -2.93
N TYR A 38 3.88 -6.49 -3.13
CA TYR A 38 4.68 -5.57 -3.92
C TYR A 38 5.50 -4.68 -3.00
N HIS A 39 6.73 -4.38 -3.38
CA HIS A 39 7.64 -3.62 -2.53
C HIS A 39 8.74 -2.93 -3.33
N ALA A 40 9.27 -1.85 -2.77
CA ALA A 40 10.38 -1.09 -3.33
C ALA A 40 11.13 -0.34 -2.23
N TYR A 41 12.43 -0.16 -2.39
CA TYR A 41 13.16 0.92 -1.73
C TYR A 41 13.11 2.16 -2.61
N TYR A 42 13.10 3.34 -2.01
CA TYR A 42 13.08 4.59 -2.75
C TYR A 42 13.95 5.64 -2.04
N LYS A 43 14.42 6.65 -2.78
CA LYS A 43 15.17 7.76 -2.21
C LYS A 43 14.35 9.04 -2.35
N PRO A 44 13.88 9.65 -1.24
CA PRO A 44 13.29 10.99 -1.28
C PRO A 44 14.24 11.98 -1.95
N LEU A 45 13.72 12.95 -2.72
CA LEU A 45 14.56 13.96 -3.35
C LEU A 45 15.32 14.78 -2.30
N GLU A 46 14.70 15.00 -1.14
CA GLU A 46 15.27 15.68 0.02
C GLU A 46 16.48 14.93 0.60
N PHE A 47 16.69 13.67 0.24
CA PHE A 47 17.82 12.84 0.69
C PHE A 47 18.99 12.85 -0.30
N VAL A 48 18.80 13.40 -1.51
CA VAL A 48 19.85 13.45 -2.54
C VAL A 48 20.97 14.39 -2.14
N VAL A 49 20.65 15.65 -1.83
CA VAL A 49 21.62 16.68 -1.42
C VAL A 49 22.39 16.32 -0.14
N PRO A 50 21.75 15.86 0.96
CA PRO A 50 22.47 15.46 2.17
C PRO A 50 23.10 14.05 2.08
N GLU A 51 23.14 13.45 0.88
CA GLU A 51 23.73 12.13 0.61
C GLU A 51 23.24 11.01 1.55
N ARG A 52 21.95 11.08 1.93
CA ARG A 52 21.35 10.05 2.78
C ARG A 52 21.08 8.78 1.98
N ASP A 53 21.16 7.65 2.67
CA ASP A 53 20.99 6.31 2.10
C ASP A 53 19.52 6.02 1.74
N ALA A 54 19.29 5.47 0.55
CA ALA A 54 17.97 5.08 0.04
C ALA A 54 17.36 3.89 0.80
N SER A 55 18.19 3.04 1.42
CA SER A 55 17.76 1.89 2.24
C SER A 55 16.94 2.30 3.46
N GLN A 56 16.99 3.57 3.85
CA GLN A 56 16.19 4.12 4.95
C GLN A 56 14.71 4.28 4.60
N CYS A 57 14.36 4.25 3.31
CA CYS A 57 13.00 4.46 2.84
C CYS A 57 12.49 3.23 2.08
N TYR A 58 11.36 2.70 2.51
CA TYR A 58 10.82 1.44 2.02
C TYR A 58 9.30 1.46 1.97
N ILE A 59 8.75 0.90 0.91
CA ILE A 59 7.32 0.80 0.71
C ILE A 59 6.93 -0.65 0.42
N LYS A 60 5.80 -1.07 0.98
CA LYS A 60 5.21 -2.40 0.74
C LYS A 60 3.70 -2.31 0.62
N MET A 61 3.15 -2.85 -0.46
CA MET A 61 1.73 -3.03 -0.67
C MET A 61 1.37 -4.52 -0.65
N VAL A 62 0.33 -4.87 0.10
CA VAL A 62 -0.18 -6.24 0.20
C VAL A 62 -1.53 -6.29 -0.49
N CYS A 63 -1.66 -7.18 -1.47
CA CYS A 63 -2.87 -7.34 -2.28
C CYS A 63 -3.35 -8.78 -2.26
N LEU A 64 -4.62 -9.00 -2.57
CA LEU A 64 -5.09 -10.31 -2.99
C LEU A 64 -4.45 -10.69 -4.32
N ARG A 65 -4.09 -11.97 -4.49
CA ARG A 65 -3.58 -12.47 -5.77
C ARG A 65 -4.72 -12.70 -6.77
N GLU A 66 -5.87 -13.13 -6.28
CA GLU A 66 -7.06 -13.36 -7.10
C GLU A 66 -7.70 -12.02 -7.50
N PRO A 67 -8.31 -11.93 -8.70
CA PRO A 67 -9.12 -10.78 -9.09
C PRO A 67 -10.22 -10.50 -8.04
N PRO A 68 -10.47 -9.22 -7.70
CA PRO A 68 -9.98 -8.02 -8.37
C PRO A 68 -8.66 -7.47 -7.83
N GLN A 69 -7.82 -8.27 -7.14
CA GLN A 69 -6.54 -7.84 -6.56
C GLN A 69 -6.69 -6.67 -5.58
N LEU A 70 -7.66 -6.78 -4.65
CA LEU A 70 -7.89 -5.75 -3.64
C LEU A 70 -6.64 -5.51 -2.79
N VAL A 71 -6.36 -4.23 -2.50
CA VAL A 71 -5.30 -3.84 -1.58
C VAL A 71 -5.79 -4.12 -0.15
N LEU A 72 -5.06 -5.01 0.54
CA LEU A 72 -5.32 -5.38 1.93
C LEU A 72 -4.59 -4.47 2.90
N GLY A 73 -3.47 -3.88 2.48
CA GLY A 73 -2.69 -2.96 3.29
C GLY A 73 -1.55 -2.29 2.54
N LEU A 74 -1.16 -1.13 3.04
CA LEU A 74 -0.02 -0.35 2.59
C LEU A 74 0.86 -0.05 3.80
N HIS A 75 2.14 -0.37 3.71
CA HIS A 75 3.16 -0.01 4.69
C HIS A 75 4.13 0.96 4.02
N PHE A 76 4.35 2.09 4.68
CA PHE A 76 5.17 3.17 4.17
C PHE A 76 6.17 3.57 5.25
N LEU A 77 7.46 3.51 4.92
CA LEU A 77 8.58 3.91 5.76
C LEU A 77 9.35 5.01 5.04
N GLY A 78 9.34 6.21 5.59
CA GLY A 78 10.05 7.37 5.07
C GLY A 78 9.46 8.68 5.59
N PRO A 79 9.87 9.84 5.04
CA PRO A 79 9.35 11.14 5.45
C PRO A 79 7.85 11.27 5.17
N ASN A 80 7.13 12.00 6.02
CA ASN A 80 5.70 12.30 5.88
C ASN A 80 4.81 11.04 5.74
N ALA A 81 5.21 9.94 6.38
CA ALA A 81 4.51 8.66 6.27
C ALA A 81 3.05 8.73 6.77
N GLY A 82 2.75 9.60 7.74
CA GLY A 82 1.40 9.77 8.26
C GLY A 82 0.45 10.35 7.21
N GLU A 83 0.88 11.44 6.58
CA GLU A 83 0.18 12.21 5.56
C GLU A 83 -0.06 11.35 4.32
N VAL A 84 0.98 10.66 3.84
CA VAL A 84 0.87 9.74 2.70
C VAL A 84 -0.09 8.60 3.02
N THR A 85 0.08 7.94 4.16
CA THR A 85 -0.76 6.79 4.54
C THR A 85 -2.22 7.20 4.73
N GLN A 86 -2.49 8.39 5.27
CA GLN A 86 -3.84 8.90 5.46
C GLN A 86 -4.58 9.07 4.12
N GLY A 87 -3.92 9.57 3.08
CA GLY A 87 -4.50 9.68 1.73
C GLY A 87 -4.91 8.31 1.15
N PHE A 88 -4.02 7.32 1.21
CA PHE A 88 -4.31 5.97 0.70
C PHE A 88 -5.32 5.19 1.56
N ALA A 89 -5.50 5.56 2.83
CA ALA A 89 -6.46 4.93 3.73
C ALA A 89 -7.89 4.95 3.22
N LEU A 90 -8.30 6.08 2.67
CA LEU A 90 -9.62 6.24 2.08
C LEU A 90 -9.79 5.28 0.89
N GLY A 91 -8.81 5.24 -0.01
CA GLY A 91 -8.82 4.34 -1.17
C GLY A 91 -8.92 2.86 -0.77
N ILE A 92 -8.11 2.43 0.19
CA ILE A 92 -8.15 1.05 0.72
C ILE A 92 -9.52 0.76 1.36
N LYS A 93 -10.07 1.68 2.16
CA LYS A 93 -11.41 1.53 2.75
C LYS A 93 -12.49 1.45 1.67
N CYS A 94 -12.36 2.19 0.57
CA CYS A 94 -13.26 2.15 -0.58
C CYS A 94 -13.13 0.88 -1.42
N GLY A 95 -12.11 0.05 -1.20
CA GLY A 95 -11.90 -1.21 -1.92
C GLY A 95 -11.03 -1.04 -3.17
N ALA A 96 -10.03 -0.16 -3.11
CA ALA A 96 -9.06 -0.01 -4.19
C ALA A 96 -8.36 -1.34 -4.53
N SER A 97 -8.26 -1.64 -5.83
CA SER A 97 -7.44 -2.72 -6.38
C SER A 97 -6.04 -2.25 -6.71
N TYR A 98 -5.07 -3.18 -6.74
CA TYR A 98 -3.72 -2.92 -7.23
C TYR A 98 -3.74 -2.27 -8.62
N GLN A 99 -4.61 -2.75 -9.52
CA GLN A 99 -4.76 -2.19 -10.86
C GLN A 99 -5.21 -0.73 -10.86
N GLN A 100 -6.10 -0.35 -9.95
CA GLN A 100 -6.51 1.06 -9.79
C GLN A 100 -5.36 1.92 -9.28
N VAL A 101 -4.56 1.42 -8.33
CA VAL A 101 -3.40 2.15 -7.83
C VAL A 101 -2.35 2.34 -8.93
N MET A 102 -2.03 1.29 -9.70
CA MET A 102 -1.06 1.37 -10.80
C MET A 102 -1.50 2.25 -11.98
N ARG A 103 -2.81 2.52 -12.12
CA ARG A 103 -3.36 3.44 -13.11
C ARG A 103 -3.38 4.89 -12.63
N THR A 104 -3.07 5.14 -11.36
CA THR A 104 -3.00 6.49 -10.81
C THR A 104 -1.74 7.18 -11.30
N VAL A 105 -1.86 8.46 -11.69
CA VAL A 105 -0.72 9.29 -12.05
C VAL A 105 -0.04 9.77 -10.78
N GLY A 106 1.26 9.51 -10.67
CA GLY A 106 2.08 10.02 -9.57
C GLY A 106 2.31 11.53 -9.70
N ILE A 107 2.32 12.22 -8.56
CA ILE A 107 2.71 13.65 -8.50
C ILE A 107 4.21 13.70 -8.30
N HIS A 108 4.95 14.29 -9.24
CA HIS A 108 6.41 14.31 -9.23
C HIS A 108 6.97 15.72 -8.88
N PRO A 109 8.03 15.84 -8.05
CA PRO A 109 8.68 14.80 -7.24
C PRO A 109 8.00 14.66 -5.88
N THR A 110 7.48 13.47 -5.54
CA THR A 110 6.96 13.21 -4.18
C THR A 110 7.27 11.79 -3.70
N CYS A 111 7.46 11.60 -2.39
CA CYS A 111 7.60 10.25 -1.84
C CYS A 111 6.33 9.39 -2.04
N ALA A 112 5.16 10.02 -2.18
CA ALA A 112 3.89 9.33 -2.37
C ALA A 112 3.74 8.70 -3.76
N GLU A 113 4.39 9.25 -4.78
CA GLU A 113 4.30 8.76 -6.16
C GLU A 113 4.82 7.32 -6.30
N GLU A 114 5.74 6.92 -5.42
CA GLU A 114 6.34 5.58 -5.42
C GLU A 114 5.30 4.48 -5.15
N VAL A 115 4.19 4.80 -4.48
CA VAL A 115 3.05 3.88 -4.30
C VAL A 115 2.43 3.49 -5.65
N ALA A 116 2.44 4.39 -6.64
CA ALA A 116 1.94 4.15 -7.99
C ALA A 116 2.96 3.44 -8.91
N LYS A 117 4.22 3.28 -8.46
CA LYS A 117 5.30 2.65 -9.22
C LYS A 117 5.68 1.25 -8.73
N LEU A 118 4.99 0.72 -7.72
CA LEU A 118 5.24 -0.59 -7.11
C LEU A 118 4.99 -1.77 -8.07
N ARG A 119 6.02 -2.21 -8.81
CA ARG A 119 5.94 -3.35 -9.74
C ARG A 119 6.62 -4.63 -9.24
N ILE A 120 7.63 -4.48 -8.39
CA ILE A 120 8.47 -5.60 -7.94
C ILE A 120 7.74 -6.36 -6.85
N SER A 121 7.68 -7.67 -7.01
CA SER A 121 6.95 -8.55 -6.12
C SER A 121 7.89 -9.41 -5.30
N LYS A 122 7.60 -9.65 -4.01
CA LYS A 122 8.46 -10.52 -3.16
C LYS A 122 8.60 -11.93 -3.73
N ARG A 123 7.56 -12.42 -4.43
CA ARG A 123 7.53 -13.75 -5.03
C ARG A 123 8.42 -13.86 -6.28
N SER A 124 8.65 -12.77 -6.99
CA SER A 124 9.48 -12.79 -8.20
C SER A 124 10.97 -12.88 -7.88
N GLY A 125 11.39 -12.64 -6.64
CA GLY A 125 12.80 -12.71 -6.23
C GLY A 125 13.70 -11.59 -6.80
N LEU A 126 13.13 -10.67 -7.57
CA LEU A 126 13.83 -9.51 -8.11
C LEU A 126 14.23 -8.53 -6.99
N ASP A 127 15.33 -7.82 -7.19
CA ASP A 127 15.81 -6.80 -6.27
C ASP A 127 14.83 -5.62 -6.20
N PRO A 128 14.25 -5.28 -5.04
CA PRO A 128 13.34 -4.15 -4.87
C PRO A 128 14.01 -2.78 -4.86
N THR A 129 15.33 -2.70 -4.96
CA THR A 129 16.05 -1.43 -5.00
C THR A 129 15.70 -0.71 -6.30
N VAL A 130 15.02 0.43 -6.19
CA VAL A 130 14.70 1.24 -7.36
C VAL A 130 16.00 1.84 -7.89
N THR A 131 16.45 1.34 -9.03
CA THR A 131 17.49 1.93 -9.85
C THR A 131 16.93 3.17 -10.54
N GLY A 132 16.93 4.30 -9.82
CA GLY A 132 16.74 5.64 -10.34
C GLY A 132 18.04 6.44 -10.17
N CYS A 133 18.32 7.32 -11.15
CA CYS A 133 19.58 8.01 -11.42
C CYS A 133 20.43 8.42 -10.21
#